data_AF-A0A954JID5-F1
#
_entry.id   AF-A0A954JID5-F1
#
_cell.length_a   1.000
_cell.length_b   1.000
_cell.length_c   1.000
_cell.angle_alpha   90.00
_cell.angle_beta   90.00
_cell.angle_gamma   90.00
#
_symmetry.space_group_name_H-M   'P 1'
#
loop_
_entity.id
_entity.type
_entity.pdbx_description
1 polymer ?
#
loop_
_entity_poly.entity_id
_entity_poly.type
_entity_poly.pdbx_seq_one_letter_code
_entity_poly.pdbx_strand_id
1 'polypeptide(L)'
;MNQDNEAIPIGTWLRIQLPGMPTLIVYTYLDPQAGLSAKGGAQDDVNLAEAPSRTVRLPMPGSVWEALSEEEVRQRNLPQPPSWVDRFYGPQAELETPSGEWRHHPRLRGRFHPEFPDDLQVIVHDGGPRLSPNPAELVWVRVVHQEGELFRGEVLNQPHKLKSVRHGDEVLFIVPASGEHPLQVR
;
A
#
# COMPACT_ATOMS: atom_id res chain seq x y z
N MET A 1 24.29 -1.16 0.91
CA MET A 1 23.02 -1.66 0.33
C MET A 1 22.13 -0.44 0.23
N ASN A 2 21.70 -0.02 -0.97
CA ASN A 2 20.85 1.17 -1.12
C ASN A 2 19.43 0.81 -0.70
N GLN A 3 19.01 1.29 0.47
CA GLN A 3 17.66 1.11 1.01
C GLN A 3 16.58 1.90 0.24
N ASP A 4 16.98 2.77 -0.69
CA ASP A 4 16.07 3.55 -1.55
C ASP A 4 15.13 2.69 -2.42
N ASN A 5 15.41 1.38 -2.54
CA ASN A 5 14.67 0.44 -3.39
C ASN A 5 13.96 -0.68 -2.61
N GLU A 6 14.04 -0.68 -1.27
CA GLU A 6 13.43 -1.72 -0.45
C GLU A 6 11.99 -1.34 -0.10
N ALA A 7 11.08 -2.30 -0.27
CA ALA A 7 9.66 -2.14 0.05
C ALA A 7 9.48 -1.97 1.57
N ILE A 8 8.86 -0.87 2.00
CA ILE A 8 8.54 -0.66 3.43
C ILE A 8 7.46 -1.68 3.84
N PRO A 9 7.68 -2.53 4.84
CA PRO A 9 6.68 -3.49 5.27
C PRO A 9 5.50 -2.78 5.94
N ILE A 10 4.28 -3.30 5.77
CA ILE A 10 3.06 -2.83 6.46
C ILE A 10 2.87 -3.66 7.72
N GLY A 11 2.17 -3.10 8.73
CA GLY A 11 1.91 -3.74 10.01
C GLY A 11 3.15 -4.15 10.80
N THR A 12 4.26 -3.48 10.54
CA THR A 12 5.55 -3.77 11.15
C THR A 12 6.01 -2.59 11.98
N TRP A 13 6.67 -2.87 13.10
CA TRP A 13 7.40 -1.88 13.86
C TRP A 13 8.74 -1.59 13.19
N LEU A 14 8.96 -0.34 12.83
CA LEU A 14 10.19 0.13 12.22
C LEU A 14 10.94 1.05 13.17
N ARG A 15 12.26 0.99 13.09
CA ARG A 15 13.12 2.09 13.47
C ARG A 15 13.35 2.95 12.23
N ILE A 16 13.02 4.23 12.31
CA ILE A 16 13.16 5.18 11.19
C ILE A 16 13.96 6.41 11.62
N GLN A 17 14.89 6.81 10.77
CA GLN A 17 15.67 8.04 10.88
C GLN A 17 15.22 9.00 9.78
N LEU A 18 14.77 10.18 10.18
CA LEU A 18 14.36 11.25 9.27
C LEU A 18 15.38 12.39 9.31
N PRO A 19 15.63 13.10 8.19
CA PRO A 19 16.58 14.20 8.17
C PRO A 19 16.27 15.27 9.22
N GLY A 20 17.23 15.54 10.11
CA GLY A 20 17.11 16.55 11.16
C GLY A 20 16.20 16.19 12.33
N MET A 21 15.77 14.94 12.46
CA MET A 21 14.94 14.46 13.58
C MET A 21 15.64 13.35 14.37
N PRO A 22 15.31 13.17 15.67
CA PRO A 22 15.75 12.00 16.42
C PRO A 22 15.18 10.71 15.80
N THR A 23 15.86 9.60 16.05
CA THR A 23 15.38 8.26 15.65
C THR A 23 14.01 7.98 16.27
N LEU A 24 13.08 7.54 15.44
CA LEU A 24 11.72 7.18 15.84
C LEU A 24 11.53 5.67 15.79
N ILE A 25 10.65 5.17 16.66
CA ILE A 25 10.08 3.83 16.56
C ILE A 25 8.61 3.98 16.20
N VAL A 26 8.20 3.41 15.07
CA VAL A 26 6.89 3.66 14.46
C VAL A 26 6.28 2.36 13.95
N TYR A 27 4.96 2.23 14.05
CA TYR A 27 4.21 1.14 13.44
C TYR A 27 3.67 1.59 12.09
N THR A 28 3.92 0.82 11.04
CA THR A 28 3.40 1.09 9.69
C THR A 28 1.97 0.58 9.53
N TYR A 29 1.11 1.37 8.89
CA TYR A 29 -0.29 1.04 8.64
C TYR A 29 -0.77 1.76 7.37
N LEU A 30 -1.93 1.34 6.85
CA LEU A 30 -2.63 2.00 5.76
C LEU A 30 -3.68 2.95 6.32
N ASP A 31 -3.53 4.22 5.99
CA ASP A 31 -4.53 5.25 6.23
C ASP A 31 -5.44 5.33 4.98
N PRO A 32 -6.77 5.10 5.10
CA PRO A 32 -7.67 5.15 3.95
C PRO A 32 -7.67 6.47 3.18
N GLN A 33 -7.30 7.58 3.83
CA GLN A 33 -7.27 8.90 3.21
C GLN A 33 -5.89 9.28 2.68
N ALA A 34 -4.83 8.78 3.33
CA ALA A 34 -3.47 9.27 3.10
C ALA A 34 -2.47 8.18 2.63
N GLY A 35 -2.91 6.93 2.51
CA GLY A 35 -2.06 5.81 2.09
C GLY A 35 -1.09 5.34 3.17
N LEU A 36 0.05 4.78 2.72
CA LEU A 36 1.07 4.21 3.61
C LEU A 36 1.58 5.25 4.61
N SER A 37 1.44 4.92 5.88
CA SER A 37 1.77 5.81 6.98
C SER A 37 2.45 5.04 8.09
N ALA A 38 3.17 5.75 8.95
CA ALA A 38 3.70 5.18 10.18
C ALA A 38 3.45 6.12 11.35
N LYS A 39 3.16 5.54 12.53
CA LYS A 39 2.82 6.31 13.72
C LYS A 39 3.50 5.72 14.95
N GLY A 40 4.03 6.58 15.81
CA GLY A 40 4.86 6.18 16.94
C GLY A 40 5.43 7.38 17.69
N GLY A 41 6.66 7.26 18.15
CA GLY A 41 7.31 8.26 19.00
C GLY A 41 8.84 8.18 18.94
N ALA A 42 9.50 9.00 19.77
CA ALA A 42 10.94 8.92 19.95
C ALA A 42 11.34 7.54 20.50
N GLN A 43 12.55 7.07 20.20
CA GLN A 43 12.99 5.73 20.59
C GLN A 43 12.97 5.46 22.11
N ASP A 44 13.06 6.50 22.93
CA ASP A 44 13.03 6.51 24.39
C ASP A 44 11.63 6.75 24.97
N ASP A 45 10.62 7.00 24.13
CA ASP A 45 9.23 7.20 24.56
C ASP A 45 8.56 5.87 24.92
N VAL A 46 8.36 5.64 26.22
CA VAL A 46 7.75 4.41 26.74
C VAL A 46 6.27 4.25 26.34
N ASN A 47 5.60 5.33 25.94
CA ASN A 47 4.16 5.31 25.61
C ASN A 47 3.90 5.31 24.10
N LEU A 48 4.94 5.19 23.26
CA LEU A 48 4.81 5.32 21.80
C LEU A 48 3.82 4.33 21.16
N ALA A 49 3.56 3.20 21.83
CA ALA A 49 2.64 2.18 21.36
C ALA A 49 1.17 2.48 21.68
N GLU A 50 0.89 3.17 22.78
CA GLU A 50 -0.47 3.45 23.27
C GLU A 50 -0.92 4.86 22.91
N ALA A 51 -0.01 5.84 23.03
CA ALA A 51 -0.25 7.25 22.81
C ALA A 51 0.83 7.85 21.87
N PRO A 52 0.90 7.39 20.61
CA PRO A 52 1.95 7.85 19.70
C PRO A 52 1.85 9.36 19.44
N SER A 53 2.99 10.05 19.55
CA SER A 53 3.11 11.50 19.43
C SER A 53 3.48 11.99 18.03
N ARG A 54 3.86 11.07 17.12
CA ARG A 54 4.35 11.38 15.77
C ARG A 54 3.65 10.54 14.70
N THR A 55 3.37 11.18 13.56
CA THR A 55 2.90 10.53 12.34
C THR A 55 3.85 10.88 11.20
N VAL A 56 4.22 9.89 10.41
CA VAL A 56 5.07 9.99 9.22
C VAL A 56 4.28 9.47 8.02
N ARG A 57 4.27 10.22 6.93
CA ARG A 57 3.72 9.74 5.64
C ARG A 57 4.83 9.10 4.84
N LEU A 58 4.57 7.93 4.25
CA LEU A 58 5.57 7.09 3.62
C LEU A 58 5.22 6.82 2.15
N PRO A 59 6.22 6.61 1.27
CA PRO A 59 7.65 6.75 1.55
C PRO A 59 8.07 8.24 1.73
N MET A 60 9.05 8.50 2.59
CA MET A 60 9.59 9.85 2.80
C MET A 60 11.01 9.95 2.21
N PRO A 61 11.28 10.89 1.29
CA PRO A 61 12.62 11.02 0.70
C PRO A 61 13.71 11.23 1.76
N GLY A 62 14.79 10.46 1.65
CA GLY A 62 15.93 10.52 2.58
C GLY A 62 15.67 9.89 3.95
N SER A 63 14.53 9.20 4.15
CA SER A 63 14.33 8.40 5.36
C SER A 63 15.10 7.08 5.27
N VAL A 64 15.81 6.75 6.33
CA VAL A 64 16.45 5.44 6.53
C VAL A 64 15.61 4.65 7.50
N TRP A 65 15.30 3.40 7.20
CA TRP A 65 14.48 2.56 8.07
C TRP A 65 15.02 1.14 8.17
N GLU A 66 14.68 0.49 9.27
CA GLU A 66 14.91 -0.93 9.50
C GLU A 66 13.73 -1.52 10.29
N ALA A 67 13.32 -2.74 9.94
CA ALA A 67 12.34 -3.47 10.73
C ALA A 67 12.93 -3.86 12.08
N LEU A 68 12.17 -3.66 13.15
CA LEU A 68 12.55 -4.20 14.45
C LEU A 68 12.47 -5.73 14.42
N SER A 69 13.46 -6.37 15.03
CA SER A 69 13.41 -7.82 15.24
C SER A 69 12.29 -8.20 16.22
N GLU A 70 11.81 -9.44 16.14
CA GLU A 70 10.83 -9.97 17.09
C GLU A 70 11.31 -9.85 18.54
N GLU A 71 12.61 -10.04 18.77
CA GLU A 71 13.22 -9.88 20.10
C GLU A 71 13.11 -8.44 20.61
N GLU A 72 13.39 -7.45 19.77
CA GLU A 72 13.28 -6.04 20.15
C GLU A 72 11.83 -5.62 20.39
N VAL A 73 10.89 -6.09 19.54
CA VAL A 73 9.45 -5.88 19.72
C VAL A 73 9.00 -6.42 21.07
N ARG A 74 9.43 -7.65 21.40
CA ARG A 74 9.13 -8.31 22.67
C ARG A 74 9.74 -7.58 23.87
N GLN A 75 11.02 -7.22 23.81
CA GLN A 75 11.70 -6.51 24.91
C GLN A 75 11.06 -5.15 25.23
N ARG A 76 10.51 -4.49 24.21
CA ARG A 76 9.82 -3.22 24.33
C ARG A 76 8.32 -3.35 24.63
N ASN A 77 7.78 -4.57 24.73
CA ASN A 77 6.35 -4.84 24.89
C ASN A 77 5.48 -4.13 23.83
N LEU A 78 5.96 -4.09 22.57
CA LEU A 78 5.23 -3.42 21.50
C LEU A 78 4.10 -4.33 20.97
N PRO A 79 2.85 -3.85 20.89
CA PRO A 79 1.72 -4.64 20.41
C PRO A 79 1.76 -4.83 18.89
N GLN A 80 1.26 -5.96 18.40
CA GLN A 80 1.13 -6.28 16.98
C GLN A 80 -0.28 -6.87 16.68
N PRO A 81 -1.19 -6.10 16.02
CA PRO A 81 -1.12 -4.66 15.79
C PRO A 81 -1.38 -3.85 17.08
N PRO A 82 -0.96 -2.57 17.14
CA PRO A 82 -1.41 -1.65 18.16
C PRO A 82 -2.93 -1.43 18.13
N SER A 83 -3.56 -1.31 19.31
CA SER A 83 -5.02 -1.19 19.46
C SER A 83 -5.62 0.03 18.78
N TRP A 84 -4.84 1.10 18.61
CA TRP A 84 -5.28 2.31 17.94
C TRP A 84 -5.40 2.14 16.42
N VAL A 85 -4.74 1.14 15.82
CA VAL A 85 -4.78 0.94 14.35
C VAL A 85 -6.18 0.59 13.92
N ASP A 86 -6.72 -0.50 14.45
CA ASP A 86 -8.08 -0.95 14.13
C ASP A 86 -9.12 0.10 14.55
N ARG A 87 -8.96 0.69 15.74
CA ARG A 87 -9.88 1.69 16.28
C ARG A 87 -10.03 2.93 15.39
N PHE A 88 -8.96 3.41 14.76
CA PHE A 88 -8.97 4.68 14.01
C PHE A 88 -8.90 4.51 12.49
N TYR A 89 -8.32 3.42 11.99
CA TYR A 89 -8.08 3.20 10.57
C TYR A 89 -8.78 1.93 10.04
N GLY A 90 -9.41 1.16 10.91
CA GLY A 90 -10.12 -0.06 10.56
C GLY A 90 -9.18 -1.26 10.31
N PRO A 91 -9.75 -2.39 9.87
CA PRO A 91 -9.00 -3.61 9.62
C PRO A 91 -7.91 -3.36 8.58
N GLN A 92 -6.69 -3.78 8.90
CA GLN A 92 -5.55 -3.74 7.99
C GLN A 92 -5.51 -5.04 7.18
N ALA A 93 -5.11 -4.98 5.91
CA ALA A 93 -4.95 -6.17 5.08
C ALA A 93 -4.00 -7.19 5.75
N GLU A 94 -4.33 -8.49 5.66
CA GLU A 94 -3.54 -9.56 6.27
C GLU A 94 -2.09 -9.55 5.76
N LEU A 95 -1.16 -9.64 6.72
CA LEU A 95 0.23 -9.15 6.65
C LEU A 95 1.22 -10.04 5.87
N GLU A 96 0.77 -10.82 4.90
CA GLU A 96 1.65 -11.78 4.20
C GLU A 96 2.27 -11.24 2.90
N THR A 97 2.04 -9.98 2.51
CA THR A 97 2.63 -9.42 1.29
C THR A 97 3.51 -8.22 1.60
N PRO A 98 4.82 -8.27 1.31
CA PRO A 98 5.65 -7.06 1.31
C PRO A 98 5.03 -6.03 0.37
N SER A 99 4.78 -4.82 0.88
CA SER A 99 4.10 -3.79 0.10
C SER A 99 4.94 -3.39 -1.12
N GLY A 100 4.48 -3.68 -2.34
CA GLY A 100 5.14 -3.21 -3.55
C GLY A 100 6.13 -4.16 -4.23
N GLU A 101 6.08 -5.48 -4.00
CA GLU A 101 6.73 -6.43 -4.93
C GLU A 101 6.32 -6.18 -6.39
N TRP A 102 5.04 -5.79 -6.60
CA TRP A 102 4.51 -5.39 -7.90
C TRP A 102 5.25 -4.22 -8.55
N ARG A 103 5.90 -3.34 -7.77
CA ARG A 103 6.69 -2.22 -8.31
C ARG A 103 7.91 -2.70 -9.10
N HIS A 104 8.41 -3.90 -8.78
CA HIS A 104 9.52 -4.55 -9.47
C HIS A 104 9.06 -5.47 -10.61
N HIS A 105 7.74 -5.65 -10.78
CA HIS A 105 7.23 -6.53 -11.82
C HIS A 105 7.66 -5.99 -13.19
N PRO A 106 8.41 -6.77 -14.00
CA PRO A 106 9.02 -6.27 -15.25
C PRO A 106 8.00 -5.66 -16.21
N ARG A 107 6.76 -6.17 -16.20
CA ARG A 107 5.69 -5.67 -17.07
C ARG A 107 5.00 -4.41 -16.57
N LEU A 108 5.14 -4.05 -15.29
CA LEU A 108 4.57 -2.82 -14.71
C LEU A 108 5.54 -1.63 -14.77
N ARG A 109 6.80 -1.87 -15.14
CA ARG A 109 7.80 -0.82 -15.28
C ARG A 109 7.33 0.27 -16.24
N GLY A 110 7.28 1.51 -15.75
CA GLY A 110 6.87 2.68 -16.52
C GLY A 110 5.35 2.85 -16.69
N ARG A 111 4.53 2.04 -16.00
CA ARG A 111 3.06 2.16 -16.04
C ARG A 111 2.46 2.88 -14.83
N PHE A 112 3.23 3.04 -13.76
CA PHE A 112 2.79 3.75 -12.56
C PHE A 112 2.75 5.26 -12.76
N HIS A 113 1.87 5.91 -12.02
CA HIS A 113 1.80 7.36 -11.96
C HIS A 113 3.11 7.93 -11.39
N PRO A 114 3.67 9.01 -11.98
CA PRO A 114 4.94 9.59 -11.51
C PRO A 114 4.92 10.04 -10.04
N GLU A 115 3.78 10.50 -9.56
CA GLU A 115 3.59 11.02 -8.19
C GLU A 115 2.94 10.00 -7.23
N PHE A 116 2.40 8.88 -7.75
CA PHE A 116 1.70 7.87 -6.95
C PHE A 116 2.21 6.47 -7.35
N PRO A 117 3.21 5.92 -6.63
CA PRO A 117 4.01 4.79 -7.08
C PRO A 117 3.27 3.44 -7.11
N ASP A 118 2.03 3.40 -6.64
CA ASP A 118 1.15 2.22 -6.66
C ASP A 118 -0.05 2.40 -7.59
N ASP A 119 -0.20 3.58 -8.20
CA ASP A 119 -1.39 3.90 -8.98
C ASP A 119 -1.08 3.72 -10.47
N LEU A 120 -1.93 2.98 -11.18
CA LEU A 120 -1.78 2.75 -12.61
C LEU A 120 -3.14 2.68 -13.30
N GLN A 121 -3.13 2.83 -14.62
CA GLN A 121 -4.34 2.78 -15.42
C GLN A 121 -4.65 1.35 -15.88
N VAL A 122 -5.80 0.81 -15.46
CA VAL A 122 -6.30 -0.53 -15.82
C VAL A 122 -7.53 -0.39 -16.73
N ILE A 123 -7.63 -1.24 -17.74
CA ILE A 123 -8.85 -1.37 -18.55
C ILE A 123 -9.84 -2.25 -17.79
N VAL A 124 -10.96 -1.66 -17.40
CA VAL A 124 -12.04 -2.27 -16.62
C VAL A 124 -13.28 -2.40 -17.49
N HIS A 125 -14.06 -3.48 -17.33
CA HIS A 125 -15.27 -3.74 -18.10
C HIS A 125 -16.36 -4.40 -17.25
N ASP A 126 -17.63 -4.29 -17.68
CA ASP A 126 -18.76 -4.86 -16.93
C ASP A 126 -18.88 -6.42 -17.01
N GLY A 127 -17.88 -7.11 -17.57
CA GLY A 127 -17.90 -8.55 -17.85
C GLY A 127 -18.40 -8.95 -19.25
N GLY A 128 -18.13 -10.19 -19.66
CA GLY A 128 -18.58 -10.80 -20.93
C GLY A 128 -19.11 -12.23 -20.74
N PRO A 129 -19.90 -12.78 -21.69
CA PRO A 129 -20.14 -12.28 -23.05
C PRO A 129 -21.40 -11.39 -23.16
N ARG A 130 -21.23 -10.17 -23.68
CA ARG A 130 -22.30 -9.19 -24.02
C ARG A 130 -23.43 -9.02 -22.98
N LEU A 131 -23.10 -9.04 -21.69
CA LEU A 131 -24.07 -8.70 -20.63
C LEU A 131 -24.35 -7.20 -20.55
N SER A 132 -23.42 -6.37 -21.05
CA SER A 132 -23.54 -4.92 -21.05
C SER A 132 -23.13 -4.35 -22.42
N PRO A 133 -23.85 -3.36 -22.97
CA PRO A 133 -23.43 -2.59 -24.13
C PRO A 133 -22.36 -1.54 -23.78
N ASN A 134 -22.02 -1.38 -22.49
CA ASN A 134 -21.04 -0.40 -22.05
C ASN A 134 -19.64 -0.80 -22.53
N PRO A 135 -18.88 0.12 -23.16
CA PRO A 135 -17.50 -0.14 -23.52
C PRO A 135 -16.65 -0.27 -22.26
N ALA A 136 -15.52 -0.99 -22.38
CA ALA A 136 -14.49 -0.96 -21.35
C ALA A 136 -13.97 0.48 -21.15
N GLU A 137 -13.56 0.78 -19.92
CA GLU A 137 -13.04 2.09 -19.54
C GLU A 137 -11.66 1.97 -18.95
N LEU A 138 -10.86 3.02 -19.14
CA LEU A 138 -9.56 3.15 -18.49
C LEU A 138 -9.76 3.80 -17.12
N VAL A 139 -9.34 3.12 -16.07
CA VAL A 139 -9.62 3.48 -14.68
C VAL A 139 -8.31 3.49 -13.90
N TRP A 140 -8.13 4.50 -13.05
CA TRP A 140 -7.03 4.54 -12.09
C TRP A 140 -7.27 3.53 -10.99
N VAL A 141 -6.27 2.70 -10.74
CA VAL A 141 -6.30 1.64 -9.75
C VAL A 141 -5.03 1.71 -8.92
N ARG A 142 -5.18 1.70 -7.59
CA ARG A 142 -4.07 1.51 -6.65
C ARG A 142 -3.83 0.03 -6.45
N VAL A 143 -2.65 -0.46 -6.77
CA VAL A 143 -2.28 -1.86 -6.53
C VAL A 143 -2.14 -2.08 -5.03
N VAL A 144 -2.83 -3.09 -4.51
CA VAL A 144 -2.82 -3.42 -3.07
C VAL A 144 -2.21 -4.80 -2.80
N HIS A 145 -2.23 -5.70 -3.79
CA HIS A 145 -1.71 -7.06 -3.63
C HIS A 145 -1.35 -7.70 -4.98
N GLN A 146 -0.44 -8.67 -4.95
CA GLN A 146 -0.03 -9.49 -6.09
C GLN A 146 0.06 -10.96 -5.67
N GLU A 147 -0.54 -11.85 -6.48
CA GLU A 147 -0.39 -13.30 -6.38
C GLU A 147 0.04 -13.83 -7.76
N GLY A 148 1.35 -14.11 -7.92
CA GLY A 148 1.92 -14.51 -9.20
C GLY A 148 1.78 -13.42 -10.27
N GLU A 149 0.99 -13.69 -11.33
CA GLU A 149 0.69 -12.75 -12.43
C GLU A 149 -0.67 -12.04 -12.26
N LEU A 150 -1.39 -12.34 -11.17
CA LEU A 150 -2.66 -11.73 -10.81
C LEU A 150 -2.41 -10.60 -9.83
N PHE A 151 -3.00 -9.45 -10.11
CA PHE A 151 -2.89 -8.26 -9.28
C PHE A 151 -4.28 -7.87 -8.77
N ARG A 152 -4.30 -7.34 -7.57
CA ARG A 152 -5.50 -6.79 -6.92
C ARG A 152 -5.28 -5.31 -6.70
N GLY A 153 -6.30 -4.51 -6.95
CA GLY A 153 -6.23 -3.08 -6.73
C GLY A 153 -7.56 -2.42 -6.44
N GLU A 154 -7.49 -1.25 -5.81
CA GLU A 154 -8.64 -0.40 -5.46
C GLU A 154 -8.87 0.66 -6.53
N VAL A 155 -10.13 0.84 -6.95
CA VAL A 155 -10.53 1.81 -7.97
C VAL A 155 -10.54 3.24 -7.42
N LEU A 156 -9.74 4.12 -8.01
CA LEU A 156 -9.50 5.49 -7.53
C LEU A 156 -10.36 6.57 -8.19
N ASN A 157 -11.05 6.25 -9.28
CA ASN A 157 -12.00 7.17 -9.91
C ASN A 157 -13.28 6.45 -10.28
N GLN A 158 -14.40 7.15 -10.19
CA GLN A 158 -15.69 6.62 -10.62
C GLN A 158 -15.69 6.41 -12.15
N PRO A 159 -15.88 5.17 -12.65
CA PRO A 159 -16.09 4.95 -14.08
C PRO A 159 -17.35 5.66 -14.57
N HIS A 160 -17.33 6.18 -15.79
CA HIS A 160 -18.40 7.02 -16.32
C HIS A 160 -19.62 6.24 -16.83
N LYS A 161 -19.39 5.04 -17.36
CA LYS A 161 -20.37 4.21 -18.06
C LYS A 161 -20.51 2.83 -17.41
N LEU A 162 -19.46 2.31 -16.78
CA LEU A 162 -19.51 1.02 -16.08
C LEU A 162 -20.51 1.10 -14.91
N LYS A 163 -21.25 0.00 -14.71
CA LYS A 163 -22.26 -0.11 -13.64
C LYS A 163 -21.87 -1.10 -12.57
N SER A 164 -21.00 -2.04 -12.90
CA SER A 164 -20.58 -3.13 -12.01
C SER A 164 -19.34 -2.80 -11.18
N VAL A 165 -18.69 -1.68 -11.46
CA VAL A 165 -17.49 -1.21 -10.76
C VAL A 165 -17.67 0.26 -10.38
N ARG A 166 -17.32 0.61 -9.16
CA ARG A 166 -17.45 1.94 -8.55
C ARG A 166 -16.13 2.39 -7.95
N HIS A 167 -16.05 3.67 -7.64
CA HIS A 167 -14.97 4.19 -6.81
C HIS A 167 -14.90 3.46 -5.46
N GLY A 168 -13.69 3.03 -5.08
CA GLY A 168 -13.42 2.25 -3.87
C GLY A 168 -13.67 0.74 -4.01
N ASP A 169 -14.20 0.27 -5.14
CA ASP A 169 -14.34 -1.16 -5.38
C ASP A 169 -12.97 -1.79 -5.64
N GLU A 170 -12.83 -3.05 -5.23
CA GLU A 170 -11.67 -3.87 -5.54
C GLU A 170 -11.83 -4.53 -6.91
N VAL A 171 -10.75 -4.55 -7.70
CA VAL A 171 -10.67 -5.25 -8.98
C VAL A 171 -9.46 -6.16 -9.03
N LEU A 172 -9.63 -7.29 -9.71
CA LEU A 172 -8.52 -8.15 -10.11
C LEU A 172 -8.10 -7.79 -11.54
N PHE A 173 -6.81 -7.82 -11.83
CA PHE A 173 -6.29 -7.54 -13.17
C PHE A 173 -5.00 -8.30 -13.46
N ILE A 174 -4.71 -8.49 -14.74
CA ILE A 174 -3.47 -9.09 -15.23
C ILE A 174 -2.70 -8.09 -16.09
N VAL A 175 -1.38 -8.27 -16.16
CA VAL A 175 -0.51 -7.47 -17.02
C VAL A 175 -0.07 -8.32 -18.23
N PRO A 176 -0.75 -8.18 -19.39
CA PRO A 176 -0.44 -9.00 -20.55
C PRO A 176 0.98 -8.72 -21.05
N ALA A 177 1.59 -9.72 -21.70
CA ALA A 177 2.93 -9.60 -22.27
C ALA A 177 3.04 -8.50 -23.34
N SER A 178 1.92 -8.13 -23.96
CA SER A 178 1.77 -7.05 -24.93
C SER A 178 0.52 -6.23 -24.64
N GLY A 179 0.57 -4.93 -24.90
CA GLY A 179 -0.54 -4.00 -24.65
C GLY A 179 -0.16 -2.92 -23.65
N GLU A 180 -0.72 -1.72 -23.86
CA GLU A 180 -0.37 -0.51 -23.11
C GLU A 180 -0.84 -0.55 -21.65
N HIS A 181 -2.01 -1.13 -21.40
CA HIS A 181 -2.63 -1.14 -20.08
C HIS A 181 -2.91 -2.55 -19.57
N PRO A 182 -2.82 -2.80 -18.25
CA PRO A 182 -3.34 -4.01 -17.65
C PRO A 182 -4.85 -4.16 -17.85
N LEU A 183 -5.33 -5.39 -17.76
CA LEU A 183 -6.72 -5.74 -18.07
C LEU A 183 -7.38 -6.36 -16.84
N GLN A 184 -8.55 -5.84 -16.47
CA GLN A 184 -9.37 -6.46 -15.45
C GLN A 184 -9.69 -7.91 -15.82
N VAL A 185 -9.67 -8.78 -14.82
CA VAL A 185 -10.19 -10.15 -14.88
C VAL A 185 -11.21 -10.35 -13.75
N ARG A 186 -12.09 -11.34 -13.89
CA ARG A 186 -13.03 -11.76 -12.84
C ARG A 186 -12.78 -13.20 -12.48
#